data_AF-A0A836P2A3-F1
#
_entry.id   AF-A0A836P2A3-F1
#
_cell.length_a   1.000
_cell.length_b   1.000
_cell.length_c   1.000
_cell.angle_alpha   90.00
_cell.angle_beta   90.00
_cell.angle_gamma   90.00
#
_symmetry.space_group_name_H-M   'P 1'
#
loop_
_entity.id
_entity.type
_entity.pdbx_description
1 polymer ?
#
loop_
_entity_poly.entity_id
_entity_poly.type
_entity_poly.pdbx_seq_one_letter_code
_entity_poly.pdbx_strand_id
1 'polypeptide(L)'
;QARIQRYQCGGNEADLNPAVANRNAAPKKKPKRNDFTEEQVEQLTTAFIDGCFDYQRDWYRASNERTRIILKSRQIGATFYFAREALIDALTTGRNQIFLSASKAQAHLFRGYMQQFVRETIDETLSGGDSIVFPNGAELFFLGTNARTAQGYHGNFYFDEFFWTYGFNELNKVASG
;
A
#
# COMPACT_ATOMS: atom_id res chain seq x y z
N GLN A 1 -31.87 -43.68 -12.34
CA GLN A 1 -33.10 -42.97 -12.73
C GLN A 1 -33.40 -41.71 -11.90
N ALA A 2 -33.01 -41.64 -10.61
CA ALA A 2 -33.28 -40.47 -9.75
C ALA A 2 -32.59 -39.14 -10.14
N ARG A 3 -31.43 -39.17 -10.81
CA ARG A 3 -30.68 -37.96 -11.19
C ARG A 3 -31.30 -37.21 -12.38
N ILE A 4 -31.83 -37.97 -13.34
CA ILE A 4 -32.49 -37.43 -14.54
C ILE A 4 -33.81 -36.75 -14.16
N GLN A 5 -34.55 -37.31 -13.21
CA GLN A 5 -35.79 -36.71 -12.68
C GLN A 5 -35.53 -35.39 -11.94
N ARG A 6 -34.41 -35.26 -11.21
CA ARG A 6 -34.05 -33.99 -10.54
C ARG A 6 -33.66 -32.89 -11.53
N TYR A 7 -32.93 -33.23 -12.59
CA TYR A 7 -32.60 -32.27 -13.65
C TYR A 7 -33.86 -31.81 -14.41
N GLN A 8 -34.78 -32.73 -14.73
CA GLN A 8 -36.05 -32.40 -15.41
C GLN A 8 -36.99 -31.52 -14.58
N CYS A 9 -36.88 -31.54 -13.24
CA CYS A 9 -37.65 -30.69 -12.34
C CYS A 9 -36.97 -29.34 -12.01
N GLY A 10 -36.11 -28.83 -12.91
CA GLY A 10 -35.45 -27.52 -12.75
C GLY A 10 -34.07 -27.56 -12.10
N GLY A 11 -33.43 -28.73 -12.07
CA GLY A 11 -32.04 -28.90 -11.61
C GLY A 11 -31.02 -28.31 -12.59
N ASN A 12 -29.78 -28.15 -12.14
CA ASN A 12 -28.69 -27.59 -12.94
C ASN A 12 -27.72 -28.70 -13.41
N GLU A 13 -26.78 -28.40 -14.32
CA GLU A 13 -25.85 -29.40 -14.87
C GLU A 13 -25.02 -30.14 -13.81
N ALA A 14 -24.88 -29.58 -12.61
CA ALA A 14 -24.20 -30.21 -11.49
C ALA A 14 -24.95 -31.44 -10.92
N ASP A 15 -26.27 -31.57 -11.17
CA ASP A 15 -27.08 -32.72 -10.76
C ASP A 15 -26.83 -33.96 -11.64
N LEU A 16 -26.38 -33.76 -12.88
CA LEU A 16 -26.09 -34.81 -13.85
C LEU A 16 -24.65 -35.30 -13.75
N ASN A 17 -23.69 -34.39 -13.49
CA ASN A 17 -22.27 -34.71 -13.47
C ASN A 17 -21.62 -34.52 -12.09
N PRO A 18 -21.35 -35.61 -11.34
CA PRO A 18 -20.68 -35.52 -10.04
C PRO A 18 -19.25 -34.96 -10.12
N ALA A 19 -18.61 -34.94 -11.30
CA ALA A 19 -17.31 -34.29 -11.48
C ALA A 19 -17.38 -32.75 -11.39
N VAL A 20 -18.53 -32.15 -11.71
CA VAL A 20 -18.75 -30.70 -11.57
C VAL A 20 -18.94 -30.32 -10.11
N ALA A 21 -19.64 -31.15 -9.33
CA ALA A 21 -19.72 -31.01 -7.88
C ALA A 21 -18.34 -31.14 -7.22
N ASN A 22 -17.54 -32.14 -7.65
CA ASN A 22 -16.19 -32.35 -7.14
C ASN A 22 -15.21 -31.22 -7.50
N ARG A 23 -15.37 -30.54 -8.65
CA ARG A 23 -14.57 -29.35 -9.00
C ARG A 23 -14.85 -28.15 -8.09
N ASN A 24 -16.08 -28.02 -7.59
CA ASN A 24 -16.50 -26.92 -6.72
C ASN A 24 -16.40 -27.25 -5.22
N ALA A 25 -16.06 -28.49 -4.86
CA ALA A 25 -15.98 -28.95 -3.48
C ALA A 25 -14.73 -28.44 -2.74
N ALA A 26 -13.65 -28.10 -3.45
CA ALA A 26 -12.46 -27.52 -2.85
C ALA A 26 -12.69 -26.02 -2.54
N PRO A 27 -12.32 -25.53 -1.35
CA PRO A 27 -12.39 -24.10 -1.05
C PRO A 27 -11.50 -23.34 -2.04
N LYS A 28 -12.10 -22.48 -2.87
CA LYS A 28 -11.37 -21.62 -3.80
C LYS A 28 -10.35 -20.79 -3.01
N LYS A 29 -9.06 -20.99 -3.29
CA LYS A 29 -7.97 -20.19 -2.71
C LYS A 29 -8.25 -18.73 -3.09
N LYS A 30 -8.47 -17.85 -2.10
CA LYS A 30 -8.69 -16.43 -2.36
C LYS A 30 -7.49 -15.90 -3.16
N PRO A 31 -7.70 -15.11 -4.22
CA PRO A 31 -6.60 -14.48 -4.93
C PRO A 31 -5.79 -13.66 -3.92
N LYS A 32 -4.46 -13.81 -3.94
CA LYS A 32 -3.59 -13.00 -3.11
C LYS A 32 -3.64 -11.57 -3.64
N ARG A 33 -4.02 -10.62 -2.78
CA ARG A 33 -4.07 -9.20 -3.13
C ARG A 33 -2.67 -8.60 -3.00
N ASN A 34 -2.33 -7.67 -3.89
CA ASN A 34 -1.07 -6.92 -3.86
C ASN A 34 0.17 -7.85 -3.86
N ASP A 35 0.08 -9.00 -4.53
CA ASP A 35 1.17 -9.96 -4.68
C ASP A 35 1.92 -9.64 -5.98
N PHE A 36 2.96 -8.81 -5.88
CA PHE A 36 3.79 -8.44 -7.02
C PHE A 36 4.98 -9.40 -7.14
N THR A 37 5.29 -9.78 -8.37
CA THR A 37 6.49 -10.57 -8.69
C THR A 37 7.76 -9.76 -8.47
N GLU A 38 8.90 -10.44 -8.32
CA GLU A 38 10.21 -9.78 -8.15
C GLU A 38 10.54 -8.86 -9.34
N GLU A 39 10.26 -9.31 -10.57
CA GLU A 39 10.41 -8.49 -11.79
C GLU A 39 9.54 -7.23 -11.76
N GLN A 40 8.30 -7.32 -11.26
CA GLN A 40 7.43 -6.15 -11.11
C GLN A 40 7.96 -5.17 -10.06
N VAL A 41 8.51 -5.68 -8.95
CA VAL A 41 9.13 -4.83 -7.91
C VAL A 41 10.39 -4.15 -8.44
N GLU A 42 11.20 -4.83 -9.25
CA GLU A 42 12.37 -4.25 -9.91
C GLU A 42 11.98 -3.18 -10.94
N GLN A 43 10.93 -3.41 -11.73
CA GLN A 43 10.37 -2.40 -12.65
C GLN A 43 9.89 -1.16 -11.90
N LEU A 44 9.16 -1.33 -10.78
CA LEU A 44 8.76 -0.22 -9.91
C LEU A 44 9.97 0.52 -9.34
N THR A 45 11.00 -0.21 -8.91
CA THR A 45 12.22 0.40 -8.34
C THR A 45 12.94 1.24 -9.39
N THR A 46 13.10 0.71 -10.60
CA THR A 46 13.74 1.40 -11.73
C THR A 46 12.95 2.64 -12.13
N ALA A 47 11.63 2.49 -12.35
CA ALA A 47 10.75 3.61 -12.73
C ALA A 47 10.71 4.72 -11.67
N PHE A 48 10.85 4.39 -10.39
CA PHE A 48 10.96 5.38 -9.33
C PHE A 48 12.24 6.19 -9.42
N ILE A 49 13.39 5.52 -9.56
CA ILE A 49 14.70 6.19 -9.61
C ILE A 49 14.82 7.03 -10.88
N ASP A 50 14.40 6.50 -12.02
CA ASP A 50 14.43 7.20 -13.32
C ASP A 50 13.46 8.39 -13.37
N GLY A 51 12.34 8.29 -12.65
CA GLY A 51 11.36 9.36 -12.51
C GLY A 51 11.73 10.45 -11.51
N CYS A 52 12.84 10.33 -10.78
CA CYS A 52 13.26 11.32 -9.78
C CYS A 52 13.94 12.52 -10.42
N PHE A 53 13.50 13.73 -10.04
CA PHE A 53 14.27 14.95 -10.29
C PHE A 53 15.58 14.93 -9.49
N ASP A 54 16.59 15.69 -9.92
CA ASP A 54 17.90 15.70 -9.27
C ASP A 54 17.85 15.96 -7.76
N TYR A 55 17.03 16.91 -7.30
CA TYR A 55 16.87 17.18 -5.86
C TYR A 55 16.18 16.03 -5.11
N GLN A 56 15.35 15.23 -5.77
CA GLN A 56 14.71 14.05 -5.17
C GLN A 56 15.72 12.91 -5.04
N ARG A 57 16.70 12.84 -5.94
CA ARG A 57 17.81 11.87 -5.83
C ARG A 57 18.65 12.12 -4.59
N ASP A 58 18.75 13.35 -4.10
CA ASP A 58 19.38 13.64 -2.81
C ASP A 58 18.59 13.05 -1.63
N TRP A 59 17.26 13.11 -1.67
CA TRP A 59 16.42 12.45 -0.68
C TRP A 59 16.58 10.93 -0.72
N TYR A 60 16.73 10.37 -1.93
CA TYR A 60 16.95 8.94 -2.14
C TYR A 60 18.28 8.46 -1.58
N ARG A 61 19.36 9.22 -1.81
CA ARG A 61 20.68 8.92 -1.22
C ARG A 61 20.64 8.92 0.31
N ALA A 62 19.81 9.76 0.90
CA ALA A 62 19.61 9.83 2.34
C ALA A 62 18.60 8.80 2.88
N SER A 63 18.02 7.91 2.06
CA SER A 63 16.95 6.98 2.47
C SER A 63 17.32 6.07 3.65
N ASN A 64 18.60 5.75 3.83
CA ASN A 64 19.09 4.93 4.93
C ASN A 64 19.24 5.69 6.27
N GLU A 65 19.04 7.01 6.28
CA GLU A 65 19.11 7.80 7.50
C GLU A 65 17.91 7.50 8.40
N ARG A 66 18.18 7.21 9.68
CA ARG A 66 17.14 6.89 10.67
C ARG A 66 16.10 8.01 10.81
N THR A 67 16.52 9.26 10.72
CA THR A 67 15.65 10.42 10.86
C THR A 67 15.98 11.42 9.77
N ARG A 68 14.97 11.79 8.97
CA ARG A 68 15.08 12.82 7.94
C ARG A 68 14.11 13.96 8.22
N ILE A 69 14.63 15.17 8.32
CA ILE A 69 13.84 16.40 8.40
C ILE A 69 14.13 17.22 7.15
N ILE A 70 13.11 17.41 6.32
CA ILE A 70 13.28 18.07 5.02
C ILE A 70 12.49 19.37 4.99
N LEU A 71 13.24 20.49 4.96
CA LEU A 71 12.68 21.78 4.60
C LEU A 71 12.60 21.86 3.08
N LYS A 72 11.39 22.12 2.56
CA LYS A 72 11.13 22.13 1.12
C LYS A 72 10.22 23.30 0.71
N SER A 73 10.33 23.68 -0.56
CA SER A 73 9.34 24.54 -1.22
C SER A 73 8.01 23.80 -1.43
N ARG A 74 6.94 24.55 -1.75
CA ARG A 74 5.64 23.96 -2.14
C ARG A 74 5.68 23.49 -3.59
N GLN A 75 4.79 22.55 -3.93
CA GLN A 75 4.55 22.09 -5.32
C GLN A 75 5.78 21.49 -6.03
N ILE A 76 6.70 20.85 -5.29
CA ILE A 76 7.89 20.18 -5.83
C ILE A 76 7.78 18.65 -5.86
N GLY A 77 6.56 18.10 -5.93
CA GLY A 77 6.38 16.64 -6.04
C GLY A 77 6.83 15.82 -4.83
N ALA A 78 6.79 16.37 -3.61
CA ALA A 78 7.19 15.64 -2.40
C ALA A 78 6.27 14.44 -2.10
N THR A 79 4.95 14.63 -2.16
CA THR A 79 3.97 13.54 -1.95
C THR A 79 4.17 12.41 -2.95
N PHE A 80 4.40 12.76 -4.22
CA PHE A 80 4.71 11.82 -5.30
C PHE A 80 5.96 10.98 -4.99
N TYR A 81 7.04 11.64 -4.56
CA TYR A 81 8.30 10.97 -4.22
C TYR A 81 8.13 10.03 -3.02
N PHE A 82 7.64 10.54 -1.88
CA PHE A 82 7.54 9.75 -0.64
C PHE A 82 6.49 8.63 -0.72
N ALA A 83 5.45 8.80 -1.52
CA ALA A 83 4.51 7.72 -1.80
C ALA A 83 5.21 6.51 -2.46
N ARG A 84 6.09 6.77 -3.43
CA ARG A 84 6.82 5.72 -4.16
C ARG A 84 7.94 5.12 -3.35
N GLU A 85 8.70 5.96 -2.63
CA GLU A 85 9.75 5.51 -1.72
C GLU A 85 9.19 4.53 -0.68
N ALA A 86 8.09 4.91 -0.01
CA ALA A 86 7.45 4.06 0.99
C ALA A 86 6.88 2.76 0.40
N LEU A 87 6.30 2.82 -0.80
CA LEU A 87 5.78 1.62 -1.47
C LEU A 87 6.92 0.64 -1.77
N ILE A 88 8.03 1.12 -2.32
CA ILE A 88 9.20 0.28 -2.65
C ILE A 88 9.82 -0.28 -1.38
N ASP A 89 9.98 0.54 -0.33
CA ASP A 89 10.50 0.06 0.96
C ASP A 89 9.59 -1.04 1.56
N ALA A 90 8.28 -0.87 1.52
CA ALA A 90 7.33 -1.89 2.00
C ALA A 90 7.44 -3.20 1.21
N LEU A 91 7.52 -3.12 -0.12
CA LEU A 91 7.63 -4.30 -0.99
C LEU A 91 8.95 -5.05 -0.81
N THR A 92 10.05 -4.33 -0.64
CA THR A 92 11.40 -4.92 -0.57
C THR A 92 11.78 -5.38 0.84
N THR A 93 11.35 -4.66 1.89
CA THR A 93 11.81 -4.92 3.26
C THR A 93 10.78 -5.58 4.15
N GLY A 94 9.49 -5.56 3.79
CA GLY A 94 8.41 -6.03 4.65
C GLY A 94 8.09 -5.08 5.82
N ARG A 95 8.70 -3.89 5.89
CA ARG A 95 8.43 -2.91 6.95
C ARG A 95 7.13 -2.18 6.69
N ASN A 96 6.37 -1.95 7.76
CA ASN A 96 5.19 -1.09 7.69
C ASN A 96 5.57 0.36 7.44
N GLN A 97 4.68 1.09 6.79
CA GLN A 97 4.84 2.52 6.52
C GLN A 97 3.63 3.27 7.06
N ILE A 98 3.87 4.28 7.89
CA ILE A 98 2.84 4.98 8.63
C ILE A 98 2.83 6.43 8.14
N PHE A 99 1.74 6.84 7.50
CA PHE A 99 1.52 8.21 7.06
C PHE A 99 0.65 8.94 8.07
N LEU A 100 1.16 10.03 8.62
CA LEU A 100 0.41 10.96 9.44
C LEU A 100 0.30 12.28 8.69
N SER A 101 -0.94 12.74 8.46
CA SER A 101 -1.21 14.01 7.76
C SER A 101 -2.17 14.90 8.55
N ALA A 102 -2.30 16.16 8.11
CA ALA A 102 -3.23 17.12 8.75
C ALA A 102 -4.71 16.65 8.69
N SER A 103 -5.03 15.70 7.82
CA SER A 103 -6.33 15.01 7.75
C SER A 103 -6.17 13.64 7.09
N LYS A 104 -7.12 12.72 7.32
CA LYS A 104 -7.16 11.41 6.64
C LYS A 104 -7.25 11.56 5.11
N ALA A 105 -7.98 12.57 4.64
CA ALA A 105 -8.10 12.86 3.21
C ALA A 105 -6.73 13.25 2.59
N GLN A 106 -5.90 13.99 3.31
CA GLN A 106 -4.53 14.30 2.86
C GLN A 106 -3.64 13.06 2.87
N ALA A 107 -3.73 12.21 3.90
CA ALA A 107 -2.99 10.95 3.92
C ALA A 107 -3.37 10.05 2.72
N HIS A 108 -4.64 10.04 2.31
CA HIS A 108 -5.09 9.30 1.12
C HIS A 108 -4.51 9.83 -0.21
N LEU A 109 -3.93 11.04 -0.25
CA LEU A 109 -3.21 11.49 -1.45
C LEU A 109 -2.00 10.60 -1.73
N PHE A 110 -1.27 10.18 -0.69
CA PHE A 110 -0.16 9.22 -0.83
C PHE A 110 -0.65 7.91 -1.44
N ARG A 111 -1.78 7.39 -0.93
CA ARG A 111 -2.44 6.19 -1.48
C ARG A 111 -2.75 6.34 -2.96
N GLY A 112 -3.33 7.48 -3.36
CA GLY A 112 -3.65 7.78 -4.76
C GLY A 112 -2.41 7.73 -5.66
N TYR A 113 -1.31 8.36 -5.23
CA TYR A 113 -0.04 8.33 -5.96
C TYR A 113 0.54 6.91 -6.08
N MET A 114 0.44 6.09 -5.02
CA MET A 114 0.88 4.70 -5.07
C MET A 114 0.05 3.86 -6.06
N GLN A 115 -1.28 4.00 -6.01
CA GLN A 115 -2.18 3.28 -6.90
C GLN A 115 -1.97 3.66 -8.36
N GLN A 116 -1.79 4.95 -8.62
CA GLN A 116 -1.45 5.45 -9.94
C GLN A 116 -0.10 4.90 -10.41
N PHE A 117 0.92 4.93 -9.56
CA PHE A 117 2.26 4.47 -9.91
C PHE A 117 2.30 2.98 -10.28
N VAL A 118 1.64 2.13 -9.49
CA VAL A 118 1.54 0.69 -9.78
C VAL A 118 0.83 0.45 -11.12
N ARG A 119 -0.29 1.14 -11.34
CA ARG A 119 -1.06 1.00 -12.58
C ARG A 119 -0.26 1.46 -13.80
N GLU A 120 0.41 2.59 -13.74
CA GLU A 120 1.15 3.15 -14.88
C GLU A 120 2.43 2.38 -15.19
N THR A 121 3.05 1.75 -14.19
CA THR A 121 4.36 1.11 -14.37
C THR A 121 4.24 -0.36 -14.76
N ILE A 122 3.32 -1.11 -14.13
CA ILE A 122 3.23 -2.56 -14.30
C ILE A 122 1.82 -3.05 -14.70
N ASP A 123 0.90 -2.13 -15.01
CA ASP A 123 -0.50 -2.41 -15.38
C ASP A 123 -1.28 -3.27 -14.35
N GLU A 124 -0.90 -3.17 -13.08
CA GLU A 124 -1.56 -3.86 -11.97
C GLU A 124 -2.41 -2.93 -11.10
N THR A 125 -3.27 -3.51 -10.28
CA THR A 125 -4.08 -2.75 -9.32
C THR A 125 -3.58 -2.90 -7.89
N LEU A 126 -3.12 -1.80 -7.29
CA LEU A 126 -2.86 -1.74 -5.86
C LEU A 126 -4.17 -1.58 -5.07
N SER A 127 -4.58 -2.64 -4.39
CA SER A 127 -5.85 -2.74 -3.67
C SER A 127 -5.71 -2.32 -2.20
N GLY A 128 -6.61 -1.46 -1.74
CA GLY A 128 -6.69 -1.01 -0.35
C GLY A 128 -7.35 0.37 -0.25
N GLY A 129 -7.87 0.68 0.93
CA GLY A 129 -8.63 1.90 1.20
C GLY A 129 -8.03 2.67 2.36
N ASP A 130 -8.35 2.22 3.57
CA ASP A 130 -7.84 2.79 4.82
C ASP A 130 -6.43 2.30 5.17
N SER A 131 -6.09 1.09 4.73
CA SER A 131 -4.74 0.54 4.71
C SER A 131 -4.51 -0.33 3.47
N ILE A 132 -3.24 -0.62 3.19
CA ILE A 132 -2.81 -1.53 2.11
C ILE A 132 -1.91 -2.58 2.74
N VAL A 133 -2.28 -3.86 2.59
CA VAL A 133 -1.53 -5.00 3.15
C VAL A 133 -0.85 -5.76 2.01
N PHE A 134 0.40 -6.17 2.25
CA PHE A 134 1.20 -6.97 1.33
C PHE A 134 1.42 -8.40 1.84
N PRO A 135 1.61 -9.38 0.95
CA PRO A 135 1.87 -10.77 1.35
C PRO A 135 3.15 -10.98 2.18
N ASN A 136 4.11 -10.06 2.06
CA ASN A 136 5.36 -10.09 2.83
C ASN A 136 5.21 -9.60 4.29
N GLY A 137 4.01 -9.22 4.70
CA GLY A 137 3.70 -8.77 6.06
C GLY A 137 3.72 -7.24 6.24
N ALA A 138 4.15 -6.48 5.24
CA ALA A 138 4.11 -5.02 5.31
C ALA A 138 2.67 -4.49 5.21
N GLU A 139 2.39 -3.43 5.97
CA GLU A 139 1.15 -2.66 5.89
C GLU A 139 1.42 -1.16 5.77
N LEU A 140 0.67 -0.49 4.89
CA LEU A 140 0.66 0.96 4.74
C LEU A 140 -0.55 1.52 5.49
N PHE A 141 -0.29 2.37 6.48
CA PHE A 141 -1.32 3.03 7.30
C PHE A 141 -1.48 4.50 6.90
N PHE A 142 -2.72 4.95 6.72
CA PHE A 142 -3.03 6.34 6.36
C PHE A 142 -3.86 7.02 7.47
N LEU A 143 -3.19 7.83 8.30
CA LEU A 143 -3.73 8.40 9.53
C LEU A 143 -3.93 9.92 9.41
N GLY A 144 -4.97 10.45 10.07
CA GLY A 144 -5.14 11.88 10.31
C GLY A 144 -4.43 12.35 11.59
N THR A 145 -4.57 13.62 11.98
CA THR A 145 -3.80 14.35 13.02
C THR A 145 -3.70 13.76 14.43
N ASN A 146 -4.37 12.65 14.75
CA ASN A 146 -4.28 12.08 16.09
C ASN A 146 -2.96 11.32 16.27
N ALA A 147 -1.95 12.02 16.79
CA ALA A 147 -0.64 11.48 17.18
C ALA A 147 -0.73 10.20 18.01
N ARG A 148 -1.74 10.11 18.90
CA ARG A 148 -1.92 8.95 19.80
C ARG A 148 -2.30 7.70 19.04
N THR A 149 -2.97 7.83 17.89
CA THR A 149 -3.28 6.71 17.01
C THR A 149 -2.01 6.17 16.34
N ALA A 150 -1.01 7.02 16.07
CA ALA A 150 0.26 6.58 15.47
C ALA A 150 1.13 5.74 16.43
N GLN A 151 1.04 5.96 17.75
CA GLN A 151 1.82 5.23 18.77
C GLN A 151 1.63 3.72 18.76
N GLY A 152 0.47 3.23 18.32
CA GLY A 152 0.17 1.80 18.29
C GLY A 152 0.85 1.04 17.15
N TYR A 153 1.42 1.75 16.17
CA TYR A 153 2.01 1.16 14.98
C TYR A 153 3.54 1.14 15.07
N HIS A 154 4.14 0.13 14.44
CA HIS A 154 5.59 -0.05 14.34
C HIS A 154 5.96 -0.02 12.86
N GLY A 155 6.96 0.78 12.46
CA GLY A 155 7.36 0.93 11.06
C GLY A 155 8.05 2.26 10.78
N ASN A 156 8.27 2.55 9.49
CA ASN A 156 8.78 3.85 9.06
C ASN A 156 7.66 4.89 9.16
N PHE A 157 7.99 6.06 9.72
CA PHE A 157 7.02 7.12 9.98
C PHE A 157 7.23 8.31 9.03
N TYR A 158 6.18 8.64 8.27
CA TYR A 158 6.12 9.77 7.34
C TYR A 158 5.14 10.79 7.89
N PHE A 159 5.63 11.99 8.17
CA PHE A 159 4.80 13.09 8.64
C PHE A 159 4.92 14.28 7.70
N ASP A 160 3.87 14.57 6.93
CA ASP A 160 3.86 15.69 6.01
C ASP A 160 3.40 16.99 6.68
N GLU A 161 3.96 18.11 6.20
CA GLU A 161 3.60 19.47 6.62
C GLU A 161 3.62 19.68 8.15
N PHE A 162 4.45 18.92 8.87
CA PHE A 162 4.41 18.84 10.34
C PHE A 162 4.68 20.17 11.04
N PHE A 163 5.44 21.09 10.44
CA PHE A 163 5.65 22.45 10.98
C PHE A 163 4.35 23.24 11.12
N TRP A 164 3.34 22.94 10.31
CA TRP A 164 2.04 23.61 10.32
C TRP A 164 0.99 22.87 11.15
N THR A 165 1.37 21.76 11.80
CA THR A 165 0.46 21.01 12.68
C THR A 165 0.44 21.61 14.07
N TYR A 166 -0.77 21.84 14.59
CA TYR A 166 -0.95 22.28 15.97
C TYR A 166 -0.48 21.17 16.92
N GLY A 167 0.29 21.53 17.97
CA GLY A 167 0.78 20.55 18.94
C GLY A 167 2.04 19.77 18.52
N PHE A 168 2.88 20.34 17.64
CA PHE A 168 4.14 19.71 17.18
C PHE A 168 5.00 19.12 18.31
N ASN A 169 5.11 19.78 19.47
CA ASN A 169 5.89 19.28 20.61
C ASN A 169 5.37 17.96 21.20
N GLU A 170 4.05 17.73 21.16
CA GLU A 170 3.45 16.46 21.61
C GLU A 170 3.66 15.37 20.57
N LEU A 171 3.49 15.71 19.30
CA LEU A 171 3.73 14.82 18.15
C LEU A 171 5.19 14.37 18.03
N ASN A 172 6.15 15.28 18.19
CA ASN A 172 7.57 14.96 18.08
C ASN A 172 8.01 13.98 19.18
N LYS A 173 7.50 14.12 20.40
CA LYS A 173 7.75 13.17 21.50
C LYS A 173 7.27 11.76 21.17
N VAL A 174 6.21 11.62 20.38
CA VAL A 174 5.70 10.33 19.91
C VAL A 174 6.61 9.73 18.84
N ALA A 175 7.06 10.53 17.88
CA ALA A 175 7.86 10.06 16.75
C ALA A 175 9.33 9.77 17.11
N SER A 176 9.87 10.43 18.14
CA SER A 176 11.25 10.23 18.60
C SER A 176 11.44 9.05 19.56
N GLY A 177 10.33 8.45 20.01
CA GLY A 177 10.30 7.33 20.96
C GLY A 177 10.79 6.01 20.39
#